data_AF-A0A143HNM2-F1
#
_entry.id   AF-A0A143HNM2-F1
#
_cell.length_a   1.000
_cell.length_b   1.000
_cell.length_c   1.000
_cell.angle_alpha   90.00
_cell.angle_beta   90.00
_cell.angle_gamma   90.00
#
_symmetry.space_group_name_H-M   'P 1'
#
loop_
_entity.id
_entity.type
_entity.pdbx_description
1 polymer ?
#
loop_
_entity_poly.entity_id
_entity_poly.type
_entity_poly.pdbx_seq_one_letter_code
_entity_poly.pdbx_strand_id
1 'polypeptide(L)' 'MENRTARLTLLIDPKKKAVFEKLCAQEDVTPSQKVRQFIREYIEEQLGADWKKQVFGQDSEGATN' A
#
# COMPACT_ATOMS: atom_id res chain seq x y z
N MET A 1 10.44 15.97 6.56
CA MET A 1 9.41 14.97 6.17
C MET A 1 10.09 13.62 6.17
N GLU A 2 9.92 12.86 7.25
CA GLU A 2 10.58 11.56 7.42
C GLU A 2 10.24 10.59 6.30
N ASN A 3 11.24 9.79 5.92
CA ASN A 3 11.24 8.83 4.82
C ASN A 3 10.24 7.67 5.02
N ARG A 4 8.93 7.96 5.00
CA ARG A 4 7.85 6.94 5.13
C ARG A 4 7.44 6.32 3.80
N THR A 5 8.18 6.56 2.72
CA THR A 5 7.89 6.01 1.39
C THR A 5 8.94 5.01 0.97
N ALA A 6 8.62 3.72 1.05
CA ALA A 6 9.38 2.64 0.42
C ALA A 6 8.89 2.40 -1.02
N ARG A 7 9.81 2.05 -1.92
CA ARG A 7 9.48 1.70 -3.32
C ARG A 7 9.23 0.19 -3.43
N LEU A 8 8.05 -0.18 -3.92
CA LEU A 8 7.70 -1.56 -4.27
C LEU A 8 7.65 -1.70 -5.79
N THR A 9 8.52 -2.53 -6.37
CA THR A 9 8.56 -2.82 -7.81
C THR A 9 7.91 -4.19 -8.05
N LEU A 10 6.96 -4.24 -9.00
CA LEU A 10 6.17 -5.41 -9.32
C LEU A 10 6.30 -5.66 -10.83
N LEU A 11 6.46 -6.91 -11.26
CA LEU A 11 6.29 -7.29 -12.66
C LEU A 11 4.88 -7.85 -12.84
N ILE A 12 4.15 -7.31 -13.82
CA ILE A 12 2.82 -7.78 -14.18
C ILE A 12 2.75 -7.95 -15.70
N ASP A 13 1.89 -8.86 -16.15
CA ASP A 13 1.63 -9.07 -17.57
C ASP A 13 1.16 -7.76 -18.23
N PRO A 14 1.66 -7.40 -19.43
CA PRO A 14 1.33 -6.15 -20.10
C PRO A 14 -0.17 -6.00 -20.43
N LYS A 15 -0.88 -7.10 -20.72
CA LYS A 15 -2.33 -7.06 -20.97
C LYS A 15 -3.08 -6.75 -19.69
N LYS A 16 -2.69 -7.37 -18.57
CA LYS A 16 -3.26 -7.08 -17.24
C LYS A 16 -3.01 -5.63 -16.83
N LYS A 17 -1.79 -5.12 -17.09
CA LYS A 17 -1.44 -3.71 -16.84
C LYS A 17 -2.37 -2.77 -17.59
N ALA A 18 -2.57 -2.97 -18.90
CA ALA A 18 -3.42 -2.12 -19.72
C ALA A 18 -4.87 -2.10 -19.25
N VAL A 19 -5.42 -3.26 -18.88
CA VAL A 19 -6.78 -3.35 -18.31
C VAL A 19 -6.86 -2.63 -16.97
N PHE A 20 -5.87 -2.83 -16.09
CA PHE A 20 -5.82 -2.18 -14.78
C PHE A 20 -5.75 -0.65 -14.90
N GLU A 21 -4.90 -0.12 -15.78
CA GLU A 21 -4.79 1.32 -16.04
C GLU A 21 -6.09 1.89 -16.60
N LYS A 22 -6.77 1.18 -17.50
CA LYS A 22 -8.08 1.59 -18.03
C LYS A 22 -9.14 1.68 -16.93
N LEU A 23 -9.21 0.67 -16.05
CA LEU A 23 -10.15 0.68 -14.92
C LEU A 23 -9.85 1.82 -13.95
N CYS A 24 -8.57 2.04 -13.63
CA CYS A 24 -8.15 3.16 -12.79
C CYS A 24 -8.54 4.52 -13.40
N ALA A 25 -8.36 4.69 -14.71
CA ALA A 25 -8.75 5.91 -15.41
C ALA A 25 -10.28 6.15 -15.43
N GLN A 26 -11.09 5.10 -15.43
CA GLN A 26 -12.56 5.22 -15.35
C GLN A 26 -13.03 5.70 -13.98
N GLU A 27 -12.27 5.41 -12.93
CA GLU A 27 -12.57 5.80 -11.54
C GLU A 27 -11.84 7.10 -11.12
N ASP A 28 -11.14 7.76 -12.04
CA ASP A 28 -10.32 8.96 -11.80
C ASP A 28 -9.26 8.76 -10.70
N VAL A 29 -8.65 7.56 -10.67
CA VAL A 29 -7.58 7.21 -9.73
C VAL A 29 -6.33 6.74 -10.48
N THR A 30 -5.17 6.95 -9.88
CA THR A 30 -3.91 6.42 -10.41
C THR A 30 -3.72 4.95 -10.02
N PRO A 31 -3.03 4.14 -10.85
CA PRO A 31 -2.66 2.77 -10.50
C PRO A 31 -1.98 2.66 -9.13
N SER A 32 -1.09 3.58 -8.79
CA SER A 32 -0.41 3.60 -7.49
C SER A 32 -1.35 3.84 -6.31
N GLN A 33 -2.38 4.67 -6.48
CA GLN A 33 -3.40 4.86 -5.44
C GLN A 33 -4.20 3.59 -5.22
N LYS A 34 -4.64 2.93 -6.30
CA LYS A 34 -5.41 1.68 -6.21
C LYS A 34 -4.58 0.53 -5.63
N VAL A 35 -3.31 0.39 -6.03
CA VAL A 35 -2.39 -0.60 -5.44
C VAL A 35 -2.19 -0.38 -3.94
N ARG A 36 -2.04 0.88 -3.50
CA ARG A 36 -1.95 1.19 -2.06
C ARG A 36 -3.23 0.82 -1.31
N GLN A 37 -4.39 1.05 -1.92
CA GLN A 37 -5.66 0.62 -1.36
C GLN A 37 -5.73 -0.90 -1.20
N PHE A 38 -5.37 -1.66 -2.23
CA PHE A 38 -5.34 -3.14 -2.18
C PHE A 38 -4.37 -3.67 -1.13
N ILE A 39 -3.18 -3.07 -1.00
CA ILE A 39 -2.22 -3.45 0.04
C ILE A 39 -2.83 -3.25 1.43
N ARG A 40 -3.48 -2.10 1.65
CA ARG A 40 -4.14 -1.81 2.93
C ARG A 40 -5.26 -2.81 3.23
N GLU A 41 -6.14 -3.04 2.27
CA GLU A 41 -7.28 -3.96 2.41
C GLU A 41 -6.81 -5.38 2.71
N TYR A 42 -5.77 -5.84 2.00
CA TYR A 42 -5.17 -7.15 2.24
C TYR A 42 -4.57 -7.27 3.65
N ILE A 43 -3.85 -6.24 4.12
CA ILE A 43 -3.28 -6.24 5.48
C ILE A 43 -4.40 -6.23 6.53
N GLU A 44 -5.44 -5.43 6.32
CA GLU A 44 -6.58 -5.32 7.22
C GLU A 44 -7.40 -6.62 7.29
N GLU A 45 -7.57 -7.32 6.17
CA GLU A 45 -8.22 -8.63 6.14
C GLU A 45 -7.45 -9.67 6.95
N GLN A 46 -6.11 -9.63 6.92
CA GLN A 46 -5.26 -10.62 7.59
C GLN A 46 -4.98 -10.30 9.07
N LEU A 47 -4.82 -9.02 9.42
CA LEU A 47 -4.43 -8.58 10.77
C LEU A 47 -5.57 -7.94 11.56
N GLY A 48 -6.72 -7.68 10.92
CA GLY A 48 -7.85 -6.96 11.49
C GLY A 48 -7.72 -5.44 11.45
N ALA A 49 -8.76 -4.74 11.91
CA ALA A 49 -8.87 -3.28 11.85
C ALA A 49 -7.76 -2.52 12.63
N ASP A 50 -7.14 -3.16 13.61
CA ASP A 50 -6.06 -2.59 14.43
C ASP A 50 -4.65 -2.75 13.83
N TRP A 51 -4.53 -3.25 12.59
CA TRP A 51 -3.24 -3.52 11.95
C TRP A 51 -2.27 -2.34 11.96
N LYS A 52 -2.79 -1.10 11.91
CA LYS A 52 -1.96 0.12 11.96
C LYS A 52 -1.14 0.23 13.24
N LYS A 53 -1.69 -0.20 14.38
CA LYS A 53 -0.97 -0.19 15.66
C LYS A 53 0.18 -1.20 15.65
N GLN A 54 0.01 -2.32 14.96
CA GLN A 54 1.05 -3.35 14.87
C GLN A 54 2.15 -2.94 13.90
N VAL A 55 1.80 -2.32 12.77
CA VAL A 55 2.76 -1.93 11.72
C VAL A 55 3.51 -0.64 12.04
N PHE A 56 2.87 0.33 12.70
CA PHE A 56 3.48 1.64 13.01
C PHE A 56 3.78 1.84 14.51
N GLY A 57 3.33 0.94 15.39
CA GLY A 57 3.53 1.07 16.84
C GLY A 57 4.89 0.65 17.36
N GLN A 58 5.79 0.13 16.50
CA GLN A 58 7.16 -0.23 16.90
C GLN A 58 8.16 0.94 16.81
N ASP A 59 7.76 2.10 16.28
CA ASP A 59 8.67 3.25 16.09
C ASP A 59 8.91 4.09 17.36
N SER A 60 8.35 3.71 18.54
CA SER A 60 8.44 4.50 19.78
C SER A 60 9.25 3.90 20.94
N GLU A 61 9.98 2.79 20.75
CA GLU A 61 10.78 2.15 21.81
C GLU A 61 12.28 2.07 21.46
N GLY A 62 12.87 3.20 21.04
CA GLY A 62 14.29 3.24 20.63
C GLY A 62 15.08 4.49 21.01
N ALA A 63 14.58 5.34 21.91
CA ALA A 63 15.28 6.56 22.33
C ALA A 63 15.42 6.68 23.86
N THR A 64 16.04 5.68 24.48
CA THR A 64 16.68 5.82 25.79
C THR A 64 17.83 4.83 25.90
N ASN A 65 19.05 5.28 25.60
CA ASN A 65 20.21 5.13 26.48
C ASN A 65 21.33 6.08 26.03
#